data_AF-A0A6H1Z693-F1
#
_entry.id   AF-A0A6H1Z693-F1
#
_cell.length_a   1.000
_cell.length_b   1.000
_cell.length_c   1.000
_cell.angle_alpha   90.00
_cell.angle_beta   90.00
_cell.angle_gamma   90.00
#
_symmetry.space_group_name_H-M   'P 1'
#
loop_
_entity.id
_entity.type
_entity.pdbx_description
1 polymer ?
#
loop_
_entity_poly.entity_id
_entity_poly.type
_entity_poly.pdbx_seq_one_letter_code
_entity_poly.pdbx_strand_id
1 'polypeptide(L)' 'MEVNLSVKSDQLNKEDLRALLQAIRDCEMATFPDKEIYVLCEVPEMTEDDTRDILTSIKPPYGYGPLVLRKP' A
#
# COMPACT_ATOMS: atom_id res chain seq x y z
N MET A 1 2.29 -15.09 -14.18
CA MET A 1 1.05 -14.53 -14.77
C MET A 1 0.91 -13.14 -14.18
N GLU A 2 0.74 -12.13 -15.02
CA GLU A 2 0.51 -10.77 -14.56
C GLU A 2 -0.98 -10.59 -14.23
N VAL A 3 -1.28 -10.07 -13.04
CA VAL A 3 -2.65 -9.83 -12.57
C VAL A 3 -2.71 -8.43 -11.97
N ASN A 4 -3.63 -7.60 -12.47
CA ASN A 4 -3.90 -6.28 -11.91
C ASN A 4 -5.23 -6.31 -11.16
N LEU A 5 -5.20 -6.06 -9.86
CA LEU A 5 -6.37 -5.97 -8.98
C LEU A 5 -6.49 -4.54 -8.46
N SER A 6 -7.71 -3.99 -8.43
CA SER A 6 -7.95 -2.63 -7.93
C SER A 6 -9.06 -2.64 -6.88
N VAL A 7 -8.79 -2.03 -5.74
CA VAL A 7 -9.75 -1.79 -4.66
C VAL A 7 -10.01 -0.29 -4.60
N LYS A 8 -11.28 0.12 -4.55
CA LYS A 8 -11.69 1.53 -4.49
C LYS A 8 -12.65 1.73 -3.32
N SER A 9 -12.47 2.83 -2.59
CA SER A 9 -13.37 3.27 -1.54
C SER A 9 -13.28 4.79 -1.40
N ASP A 10 -14.43 5.42 -1.21
CA ASP A 10 -14.60 6.83 -0.89
C ASP A 10 -14.80 7.07 0.63
N GLN A 11 -14.75 6.00 1.43
CA GLN A 11 -15.03 6.05 2.87
C GLN A 11 -13.80 5.81 3.75
N LEU A 12 -12.69 5.31 3.19
CA LEU A 12 -11.50 5.03 3.99
C LEU A 12 -10.80 6.34 4.34
N ASN A 13 -10.59 6.55 5.63
CA ASN A 13 -9.70 7.60 6.10
C ASN A 13 -8.23 7.12 6.13
N LYS A 14 -7.33 7.99 6.58
CA LYS A 14 -5.89 7.73 6.69
C LYS A 14 -5.57 6.45 7.49
N GLU A 15 -6.24 6.26 8.62
CA GLU A 15 -5.99 5.11 9.52
C GLU A 15 -6.56 3.82 8.93
N ASP A 16 -7.74 3.88 8.30
CA ASP A 16 -8.31 2.71 7.64
C ASP A 16 -7.45 2.26 6.45
N LEU A 17 -6.90 3.21 5.70
CA LEU A 17 -5.97 2.90 4.61
C LEU A 17 -4.70 2.24 5.15
N ARG A 18 -4.13 2.76 6.24
CA ARG A 18 -2.98 2.13 6.90
C ARG A 18 -3.31 0.70 7.31
N ALA A 19 -4.46 0.49 7.96
CA ALA A 19 -4.91 -0.83 8.39
C ALA A 19 -5.11 -1.78 7.20
N LEU A 20 -5.69 -1.30 6.09
CA LEU A 20 -5.86 -2.09 4.87
C LEU A 20 -4.52 -2.52 4.28
N LEU A 21 -3.56 -1.59 4.14
CA LEU A 21 -2.24 -1.90 3.61
C LEU A 21 -1.46 -2.86 4.52
N GLN A 22 -1.63 -2.74 5.84
CA GLN A 22 -1.04 -3.68 6.80
C GLN A 22 -1.66 -5.07 6.65
N ALA A 23 -2.98 -5.18 6.54
CA ALA A 23 -3.66 -6.46 6.33
C ALA A 23 -3.26 -7.13 5.02
N ILE A 24 -3.08 -6.36 3.94
CA ILE A 24 -2.52 -6.86 2.68
C ILE A 24 -1.13 -7.43 2.93
N ARG A 25 -0.24 -6.67 3.59
CA ARG A 25 1.13 -7.12 3.87
C ARG A 25 1.18 -8.39 4.72
N ASP A 26 0.35 -8.47 5.75
CA ASP A 26 0.27 -9.66 6.62
C ASP A 26 -0.17 -10.89 5.82
N CYS A 27 -1.16 -10.73 4.94
CA CYS A 27 -1.64 -11.80 4.06
C CYS A 27 -0.55 -12.26 3.08
N GLU A 28 0.16 -11.33 2.45
CA GLU A 28 1.29 -11.61 1.56
C GLU A 28 2.35 -12.44 2.28
N MET A 29 2.80 -12.00 3.45
CA MET A 29 3.86 -12.67 4.20
C MET A 29 3.46 -14.05 4.71
N ALA A 30 2.18 -14.24 5.05
CA ALA A 30 1.66 -15.52 5.51
C ALA A 30 1.46 -16.52 4.36
N THR A 31 0.98 -16.06 3.20
CA THR A 31 0.51 -16.94 2.12
C THR A 31 1.54 -17.12 1.01
N PHE A 32 2.32 -16.08 0.74
CA PHE A 32 3.23 -16.00 -0.41
C PHE A 32 4.63 -15.46 -0.01
N PRO A 33 5.30 -16.07 0.99
CA PRO A 33 6.55 -15.53 1.55
C PRO A 33 7.71 -15.49 0.55
N ASP A 34 7.65 -16.26 -0.53
CA ASP A 34 8.65 -16.34 -1.60
C ASP A 34 8.29 -15.51 -2.84
N LYS A 35 7.14 -14.82 -2.84
CA LYS A 35 6.68 -14.03 -3.99
C LYS A 35 6.95 -12.55 -3.79
N GLU A 36 7.32 -11.90 -4.89
CA GLU A 36 7.41 -10.46 -4.95
C GLU A 36 6.05 -9.90 -5.37
N ILE A 37 5.44 -9.12 -4.48
CA ILE A 37 4.12 -8.51 -4.68
C ILE A 37 4.30 -6.99 -4.59
N TYR A 38 3.75 -6.30 -5.58
CA TYR A 38 3.75 -4.85 -5.65
C TYR A 38 2.34 -4.33 -5.38
N VAL A 39 2.24 -3.38 -4.44
CA VAL A 39 0.98 -2.72 -4.12
C VAL A 39 1.03 -1.29 -4.63
N LEU A 40 0.15 -0.96 -5.58
CA LEU A 40 -0.07 0.41 -6.04
C LEU A 40 -1.27 0.99 -5.29
N CYS A 41 -1.07 2.12 -4.63
CA CYS A 41 -2.12 2.86 -3.94
C CYS A 41 -2.24 4.27 -4.53
N GLU A 42 -3.40 4.61 -5.08
CA GLU A 42 -3.71 5.95 -5.58
C GLU A 42 -4.58 6.70 -4.54
N VAL A 43 -4.02 7.73 -3.91
CA VAL A 43 -4.70 8.56 -2.89
C VAL A 43 -4.65 10.04 -3.27
N PRO A 44 -5.46 10.48 -4.24
CA PRO A 44 -5.36 11.83 -4.82
C PRO A 44 -5.65 12.95 -3.82
N GLU A 45 -6.41 12.66 -2.77
CA GLU A 45 -6.81 13.65 -1.75
C GLU A 45 -5.80 13.76 -0.58
N MET A 46 -4.74 12.96 -0.61
CA MET A 46 -3.76 12.88 0.47
C MET A 46 -2.46 13.62 0.11
N THR A 47 -1.83 14.23 1.11
CA THR A 47 -0.52 14.86 0.93
C THR A 47 0.57 13.81 0.72
N GLU A 48 1.69 14.21 0.12
CA GLU A 48 2.84 13.34 -0.06
C GLU A 48 3.42 12.86 1.27
N ASP A 49 3.50 13.75 2.27
CA ASP A 49 4.02 13.43 3.59
C ASP A 49 3.09 12.42 4.30
N ASP A 50 1.78 12.64 4.27
CA ASP A 50 0.82 11.70 4.85
C ASP A 50 0.88 10.32 4.17
N THR A 51 1.03 10.31 2.84
CA THR A 51 1.16 9.08 2.06
C THR A 51 2.44 8.34 2.45
N ARG A 52 3.56 9.08 2.57
CA ARG A 52 4.85 8.53 2.97
C ARG A 52 4.80 7.99 4.40
N ASP A 53 4.15 8.69 5.32
CA ASP A 53 3.97 8.26 6.71
C ASP A 53 3.20 6.93 6.79
N ILE A 54 2.13 6.77 6.01
CA ILE A 54 1.41 5.51 5.94
C ILE A 54 2.31 4.40 5.39
N LEU A 55 2.93 4.62 4.23
CA LEU A 55 3.67 3.56 3.56
C LEU A 55 4.92 3.12 4.36
N THR A 56 5.59 4.03 5.07
CA THR A 56 6.74 3.70 5.93
C THR A 56 6.33 3.01 7.24
N SER A 57 5.07 3.16 7.65
CA SER A 57 4.53 2.52 8.85
C SER A 57 4.26 1.02 8.69
N ILE A 58 4.05 0.54 7.46
CA ILE A 58 3.70 -0.87 7.17
C ILE A 58 4.86 -1.82 7.52
N LYS A 59 4.53 -2.96 8.14
CA LYS A 59 5.50 -3.98 8.58
C LYS A 59 5.15 -5.40 8.08
N PRO A 60 6.14 -6.25 7.75
CA PRO A 60 7.53 -5.87 7.49
C PRO A 60 7.62 -4.92 6.29
N PRO A 61 8.62 -4.03 6.25
CA PRO A 61 8.75 -3.07 5.15
C PRO A 61 8.90 -3.79 3.80
N TYR A 62 8.49 -3.11 2.73
CA TYR A 62 8.77 -3.54 1.37
C TYR A 62 10.24 -3.29 1.02
N GLY A 63 10.87 -4.19 0.27
CA GLY A 63 12.30 -4.11 -0.05
C GLY A 63 12.68 -2.95 -0.99
N TYR A 64 11.75 -2.51 -1.84
CA TYR A 64 11.98 -1.52 -2.91
C TYR A 64 11.18 -0.22 -2.73
N GLY A 65 10.60 0.02 -1.55
CA GLY A 65 9.68 1.14 -1.32
C GLY A 65 9.83 1.81 0.06
N PRO A 66 9.06 2.89 0.30
CA PRO A 66 7.98 3.38 -0.55
C PRO A 66 8.42 4.38 -1.63
N LEU A 67 7.75 4.31 -2.80
CA LEU A 67 7.84 5.29 -3.87
C LEU A 67 6.53 6.08 -3.92
N VAL A 68 6.61 7.41 -3.79
CA VAL A 68 5.45 8.29 -3.95
C VAL A 68 5.58 9.02 -5.29
N LEU A 69 4.60 8.82 -6.17
CA LEU A 69 4.55 9.44 -7.50
C LEU A 69 3.43 10.48 -7.53
N ARG A 70 3.73 11.68 -8.05
CA ARG A 70 2.69 12.67 -8.37
C ARG A 70 2.23 12.47 -9.81
N LYS A 71 0.90 12.56 -10.03
CA LYS A 71 0.39 12.84 -11.37
C LYS A 71 0.83 14.27 -11.75
N PRO A 72 1.34 14.48 -12.98
CA PRO A 72 1.81 15.78 -13.45
C PRO A 72 0.70 16.83 -13.48
#